data_AF-A0A351F2V5-F1
#
_entry.id   AF-A0A351F2V5-F1
#
_cell.length_a   1.000
_cell.length_b   1.000
_cell.length_c   1.000
_cell.angle_alpha   90.00
_cell.angle_beta   90.00
_cell.angle_gamma   90.00
#
_symmetry.space_group_name_H-M   'P 1'
#
loop_
_entity.id
_entity.type
_entity.pdbx_description
1 polymer ?
#
loop_
_entity_poly.entity_id
_entity_poly.type
_entity_poly.pdbx_seq_one_letter_code
_entity_poly.pdbx_strand_id
1 'polypeptide(L)' 'MSELHFPYQYICIEGNIGTGKTSFSRLMKKEYDCRLILEEFSENPFLPYFYEDPERFAFTVELFFMTERYKQM' A
#
# COMPACT_ATOMS: atom_id res chain seq x y z
N MET A 1 -11.48 -8.28 29.50
CA MET A 1 -11.49 -8.25 28.02
C MET A 1 -10.23 -8.96 27.59
N SER A 2 -10.32 -10.12 26.94
CA SER A 2 -9.15 -10.82 26.42
C SER A 2 -8.44 -9.89 25.44
N GLU A 3 -7.17 -9.58 25.66
CA GLU A 3 -6.35 -8.91 24.66
C GLU A 3 -6.40 -9.75 23.39
N LEU A 4 -7.05 -9.21 22.36
CA LEU A 4 -7.10 -9.81 21.04
C LEU A 4 -5.70 -9.68 20.43
N HIS A 5 -4.86 -10.69 20.68
CA HIS A 5 -3.53 -10.76 20.07
C HIS A 5 -3.62 -11.37 18.68
N PHE A 6 -3.13 -10.64 17.69
CA PHE A 6 -2.97 -11.17 16.34
C PHE A 6 -1.75 -12.12 16.32
N PRO A 7 -1.85 -13.32 15.73
CA PRO A 7 -0.74 -14.28 15.73
C PRO A 7 0.41 -13.89 14.79
N TYR A 8 0.28 -12.79 14.03
CA TYR A 8 1.24 -12.35 13.03
C TYR A 8 1.78 -10.96 13.37
N GLN A 9 3.10 -10.79 13.26
CA GLN A 9 3.75 -9.49 13.46
C GLN A 9 3.51 -8.52 12.29
N TYR A 10 3.27 -9.04 11.09
CA TYR A 10 3.06 -8.26 9.88
C TYR A 10 1.87 -8.81 9.08
N ILE A 11 1.05 -7.91 8.57
CA ILE A 11 -0.13 -8.22 7.76
C ILE A 11 -0.13 -7.26 6.57
N CYS A 12 -0.21 -7.81 5.36
CA CYS A 12 -0.44 -7.03 4.15
C CYS A 12 -1.90 -7.16 3.72
N ILE A 13 -2.53 -6.05 3.34
CA ILE A 13 -3.91 -6.02 2.87
C ILE A 13 -3.92 -5.72 1.37
N GLU A 14 -4.28 -6.72 0.58
CA GLU A 14 -4.24 -6.68 -0.88
C GLU A 14 -5.64 -6.56 -1.51
N GLY A 15 -5.70 -6.06 -2.75
CA GLY A 15 -6.94 -6.00 -3.54
C GLY A 15 -7.02 -4.80 -4.48
N ASN A 16 -8.02 -4.79 -5.35
CA ASN A 16 -8.15 -3.79 -6.41
C ASN A 16 -8.32 -2.34 -5.88
N ILE A 17 -8.08 -1.37 -6.75
CA ILE A 17 -8.37 0.05 -6.47
C ILE A 17 -9.87 0.20 -6.21
N GLY A 18 -10.23 0.98 -5.18
CA GLY A 18 -11.63 1.25 -4.83
C GLY A 18 -12.35 0.17 -4.01
N THR A 19 -11.71 -0.95 -3.65
CA THR A 19 -12.36 -2.05 -2.88
C THR A 19 -12.51 -1.78 -1.39
N GLY A 20 -11.96 -0.67 -0.87
CA GLY A 20 -12.10 -0.28 0.54
C GLY A 20 -10.96 -0.74 1.46
N LYS A 21 -9.81 -1.17 0.92
CA LYS A 21 -8.63 -1.60 1.70
C LYS A 21 -8.24 -0.60 2.81
N THR A 22 -8.07 0.67 2.46
CA THR A 22 -7.69 1.72 3.42
C THR A 22 -8.70 1.86 4.56
N SER A 23 -9.99 1.74 4.26
CA SER A 23 -11.06 1.77 5.27
C SER A 23 -10.94 0.56 6.19
N PHE A 24 -10.74 -0.64 5.63
CA PHE A 24 -10.54 -1.86 6.40
C PHE A 24 -9.29 -1.80 7.29
N SER A 25 -8.15 -1.38 6.76
CA SER A 25 -6.90 -1.27 7.53
C SER A 25 -7.00 -0.28 8.70
N ARG A 26 -7.78 0.81 8.55
CA ARG A 26 -8.08 1.74 9.66
C ARG A 26 -8.95 1.10 10.75
N LEU A 27 -9.91 0.26 10.37
CA LEU A 27 -10.72 -0.50 11.33
C LEU A 27 -9.85 -1.50 12.11
N MET A 28 -8.96 -2.22 11.41
CA MET A 28 -7.99 -3.14 12.03
C MET A 28 -7.09 -2.43 13.03
N LYS A 29 -6.54 -1.26 12.67
CA LYS A 29 -5.78 -0.43 13.62
C LYS A 29 -6.58 -0.11 14.88
N LYS A 30 -7.85 0.30 14.72
CA LYS A 30 -8.71 0.69 15.85
C LYS A 30 -9.00 -0.49 16.78
N GLU A 31 -9.24 -1.67 16.23
CA GLU A 31 -9.60 -2.87 16.99
C GLU A 31 -8.40 -3.51 17.71
N TYR A 32 -7.23 -3.53 17.07
CA TYR A 32 -6.05 -4.26 17.53
C TYR A 32 -4.88 -3.37 17.99
N ASP A 33 -5.06 -2.05 17.99
CA ASP A 33 -4.04 -1.03 18.33
C ASP A 33 -2.68 -1.22 17.62
N CYS A 34 -2.72 -1.67 16.37
CA CYS A 34 -1.51 -1.98 15.60
C CYS A 34 -0.92 -0.76 14.88
N ARG A 35 0.38 -0.82 14.55
CA ARG A 35 1.00 0.15 13.64
C ARG A 35 0.41 -0.01 12.25
N LEU A 36 -0.15 1.07 11.72
CA LEU A 36 -0.70 1.13 10.37
C LEU A 36 0.29 1.85 9.44
N ILE A 37 0.68 1.17 8.37
CA ILE A 37 1.48 1.71 7.27
C ILE A 37 0.54 1.77 6.06
N LEU A 38 0.22 2.97 5.57
CA LEU A 38 -0.67 3.17 4.43
C LEU A 38 0.11 3.38 3.15
N GLU A 39 -0.56 3.15 2.02
CA GLU A 39 -0.04 3.54 0.73
C GLU A 39 0.12 5.06 0.63
N GLU A 40 1.36 5.57 0.76
CA GLU A 40 1.65 6.94 0.29
C GLU A 40 1.68 6.99 -1.23
N PHE A 41 0.84 7.87 -1.78
CA PHE A 41 0.90 8.26 -3.18
C PHE A 41 1.91 9.40 -3.27
N SER A 42 3.17 9.08 -3.59
CA SER A 42 4.08 10.10 -4.08
C SER A 42 3.77 10.36 -5.56
N GLU A 43 3.97 11.61 -5.99
CA GLU A 43 3.89 11.99 -7.40
C GLU A 43 4.94 11.17 -8.17
N ASN A 44 4.48 10.11 -8.83
CA ASN A 44 5.35 9.28 -9.65
C ASN A 44 5.65 10.05 -10.94
N PRO A 45 6.90 10.51 -11.16
CA PRO A 45 7.23 11.34 -12.31
C PRO A 45 7.10 10.60 -13.64
N PHE A 46 6.97 9.27 -13.60
CA PHE A 46 6.83 8.41 -14.77
C PHE A 46 5.38 8.12 -15.15
N LEU A 47 4.41 8.43 -14.27
CA LEU A 47 3.00 8.10 -14.49
C LEU A 47 2.41 8.79 -15.74
N PRO A 48 2.70 10.08 -16.03
CA PRO A 48 2.22 10.70 -17.26
C PRO A 48 2.73 10.00 -18.52
N TYR A 49 4.03 9.65 -18.55
CA TYR A 49 4.64 8.96 -19.69
C TYR A 49 4.11 7.53 -19.85
N PHE A 50 3.76 6.86 -18.77
CA PHE A 50 3.09 5.56 -18.82
C PHE A 50 1.71 5.63 -19.48
N TYR A 51 0.94 6.70 -19.25
CA TYR A 51 -0.33 6.88 -19.94
C TYR A 51 -0.16 7.15 -21.45
N GLU A 52 1.02 7.61 -21.89
CA GLU A 52 1.34 7.83 -23.31
C GLU A 52 1.91 6.57 -23.98
N ASP A 53 2.82 5.84 -23.33
CA ASP A 53 3.48 4.64 -23.85
C ASP A 53 3.69 3.59 -22.73
N PRO A 54 2.68 2.76 -22.45
CA PRO A 54 2.76 1.77 -21.39
C PRO A 54 3.87 0.74 -21.59
N GLU A 55 4.13 0.31 -22.83
CA GLU A 55 5.13 -0.72 -23.13
C GLU A 55 6.54 -0.26 -22.75
N ARG A 56 6.83 1.02 -22.97
CA ARG A 56 8.11 1.62 -22.62
C ARG A 56 8.26 1.98 -21.14
N PHE A 57 7.19 2.45 -20.49
CA PHE A 57 7.29 3.06 -19.15
C PHE A 57 6.76 2.18 -18.01
N ALA A 58 6.07 1.06 -18.27
CA ALA A 58 5.53 0.17 -17.24
C ALA A 58 6.58 -0.24 -16.20
N PHE A 59 7.75 -0.71 -16.66
CA PHE A 59 8.81 -1.15 -15.74
C PHE A 59 9.29 -0.02 -14.81
N THR A 60 9.42 1.20 -15.33
CA THR A 60 9.92 2.34 -14.55
C THR A 60 8.89 2.77 -13.51
N VAL A 61 7.59 2.78 -13.87
CA VAL A 61 6.49 3.07 -12.96
C VAL A 61 6.42 2.04 -11.82
N GLU A 62 6.47 0.75 -12.15
CA GLU A 62 6.44 -0.33 -11.16
C GLU A 62 7.66 -0.29 -10.23
N LEU A 63 8.86 -0.04 -10.77
CA LEU A 63 10.08 0.09 -9.96
C LEU A 63 10.01 1.27 -9.00
N PHE A 64 9.41 2.39 -9.42
CA PHE A 64 9.17 3.53 -8.55
C PHE A 64 8.24 3.16 -7.40
N PHE A 65 7.08 2.55 -7.69
CA PHE A 65 6.15 2.10 -6.64
C PHE A 65 6.82 1.15 -5.64
N MET A 66 7.57 0.16 -6.12
CA MET A 66 8.33 -0.77 -5.27
C MET A 66 9.33 -0.04 -4.36
N THR A 67 10.05 0.94 -4.90
CA THR A 67 11.07 1.70 -4.15
C THR A 67 10.42 2.54 -3.05
N GLU A 68 9.28 3.18 -3.33
CA GLU A 68 8.53 3.97 -2.35
C GLU A 68 7.95 3.09 -1.24
N ARG A 69 7.44 1.89 -1.56
CA ARG A 69 7.02 0.90 -0.56
C ARG A 69 8.18 0.51 0.36
N TYR A 70 9.36 0.25 -0.20
CA TYR A 70 10.54 -0.16 0.57
C TYR A 70 10.99 0.90 1.58
N LYS A 71 10.94 2.19 1.21
CA LYS A 71 11.33 3.29 2.12
C LYS A 71 10.45 3.44 3.36
N GLN A 72 9.22 2.90 3.34
CA GLN A 72 8.27 3.01 4.45
C GLN A 72 8.40 1.90 5.50
N MET A 73 9.15 0.85 5.18
CA MET A 73 9.42 -0.29 6.07
C MET A 73 10.56 0.03 7.03
#